data_AF-A0A2B7ZU40-F1
#
_entry.id   AF-A0A2B7ZU40-F1
#
_cell.length_a   1.000
_cell.length_b   1.000
_cell.length_c   1.000
_cell.angle_alpha   90.00
_cell.angle_beta   90.00
_cell.angle_gamma   90.00
#
_symmetry.space_group_name_H-M   'P 1'
#
loop_
_entity.id
_entity.type
_entity.pdbx_description
1 polymer ?
#
loop_
_entity_poly.entity_id
_entity_poly.type
_entity_poly.pdbx_seq_one_letter_code
_entity_poly.pdbx_strand_id
1 'polypeptide(L)'
;MTKSVLGSPLLTPASASDISTLSELIDTLPKDPHAKFALLTSRDDTEHPAEHTNLKAARELQTTTNKRAKQAAAGYAGGTCSLHLWETEVCGYSVNTSRYARLELKDNGGAIIVHPEHGLNGGKGINIDRTWEVKSQLPYVFLIDGNGKDNNVQFRYGAHFWMSNTERNKEHPGNPYCNQGGWDPRERGWYCKLGSTERRKQMDCYFPC
;
A
#
# COMPACT_ATOMS: atom_id res chain seq x y z
N MET A 1 22.53 -47.44 20.25
CA MET A 1 21.25 -48.09 19.92
C MET A 1 20.53 -47.18 18.94
N THR A 2 20.63 -47.50 17.67
CA THR A 2 20.11 -46.76 16.51
C THR A 2 18.76 -47.34 16.11
N LYS A 3 17.73 -46.51 16.00
CA LYS A 3 16.48 -46.84 15.30
C LYS A 3 16.15 -45.74 14.31
N SER A 4 16.54 -45.98 13.06
CA SER A 4 16.06 -45.25 11.89
C SER A 4 14.70 -45.82 11.50
N VAL A 5 13.70 -44.95 11.31
CA VAL A 5 12.43 -45.29 10.68
C VAL A 5 12.34 -44.50 9.38
N LEU A 6 12.46 -45.22 8.27
CA LEU A 6 12.21 -44.76 6.91
C LEU A 6 10.70 -44.71 6.68
N GLY A 7 10.18 -43.54 6.32
CA GLY A 7 8.84 -43.37 5.76
C GLY A 7 8.95 -42.65 4.42
N SER A 8 8.81 -43.41 3.33
CA SER A 8 8.87 -42.89 1.96
C SER A 8 7.65 -42.02 1.61
N PRO A 9 7.81 -41.01 0.74
CA PRO A 9 6.72 -40.14 0.29
C PRO A 9 5.86 -40.81 -0.79
N LEU A 10 4.55 -40.58 -0.71
CA LEU A 10 3.57 -40.97 -1.73
C LEU A 10 3.69 -40.04 -2.94
N LEU A 11 4.00 -40.62 -4.10
CA LEU A 11 3.95 -40.00 -5.42
C LEU A 11 2.66 -40.45 -6.13
N THR A 12 1.91 -39.51 -6.71
CA THR A 12 0.97 -39.75 -7.82
C THR A 12 0.73 -38.43 -8.58
N PRO A 13 0.32 -38.47 -9.87
CA PRO A 13 1.06 -37.82 -10.93
C PRO A 13 0.45 -36.52 -11.45
N ALA A 14 1.29 -35.78 -12.17
CA ALA A 14 0.91 -34.70 -13.06
C ALA A 14 -0.03 -35.19 -14.17
N SER A 15 -1.03 -34.37 -14.50
CA SER A 15 -1.66 -34.37 -15.81
C SER A 15 -1.53 -32.96 -16.38
N ALA A 16 -0.75 -32.88 -17.46
CA ALA A 16 -0.75 -31.80 -18.43
C ALA A 16 -1.49 -32.30 -19.69
N SER A 17 -1.69 -31.36 -20.64
CA SER A 17 -2.32 -31.47 -21.97
C SER A 17 -3.81 -31.06 -21.97
N ASP A 18 -4.35 -30.17 -22.81
CA ASP A 18 -4.00 -29.68 -24.15
C ASP A 18 -4.47 -28.20 -24.32
N ILE A 19 -3.68 -27.22 -24.79
CA ILE A 19 -3.38 -26.77 -26.18
C ILE A 19 -4.52 -26.84 -27.22
N SER A 20 -4.71 -25.69 -27.91
CA SER A 20 -5.52 -25.42 -29.12
C SER A 20 -6.99 -25.07 -28.83
N THR A 21 -7.52 -23.89 -29.20
CA THR A 21 -7.58 -23.41 -30.58
C THR A 21 -7.77 -21.88 -30.63
N LEU A 22 -7.15 -21.28 -31.64
CA LEU A 22 -7.13 -19.88 -32.07
C LEU A 22 -8.38 -19.52 -32.93
N SER A 23 -8.64 -18.22 -33.05
CA SER A 23 -9.55 -17.51 -33.99
C SER A 23 -11.03 -17.45 -33.56
N GLU A 24 -11.79 -16.34 -33.69
CA GLU A 24 -11.74 -15.10 -34.49
C GLU A 24 -12.17 -13.92 -33.60
N LEU A 25 -11.51 -12.75 -33.61
CA LEU A 25 -11.73 -11.60 -34.50
C LEU A 25 -13.21 -11.22 -34.71
N ILE A 26 -13.63 -10.05 -34.21
CA ILE A 26 -14.12 -8.91 -35.02
C ILE A 26 -14.45 -7.72 -34.10
N ASP A 27 -13.92 -6.59 -34.54
CA ASP A 27 -14.27 -5.19 -34.31
C ASP A 27 -15.50 -4.84 -33.45
N THR A 28 -15.31 -3.93 -32.51
CA THR A 28 -16.05 -2.65 -32.54
C THR A 28 -15.29 -1.55 -31.82
N LEU A 29 -14.73 -0.66 -32.63
CA LEU A 29 -14.10 0.61 -32.29
C LEU A 29 -15.15 1.60 -31.75
N PRO A 30 -14.99 2.20 -30.55
CA PRO A 30 -15.75 3.39 -30.21
C PRO A 30 -15.09 4.61 -30.87
N LYS A 31 -15.84 5.20 -31.81
CA LYS A 31 -15.56 6.47 -32.49
C LYS A 31 -15.14 7.58 -31.51
N ASP A 32 -13.94 8.11 -31.73
CA ASP A 32 -13.56 9.46 -31.33
C ASP A 32 -14.46 10.49 -32.02
N PRO A 33 -15.06 11.45 -31.30
CA PRO A 33 -15.57 12.66 -31.91
C PRO A 33 -14.43 13.66 -32.11
N HIS A 34 -14.19 13.99 -33.39
CA HIS A 34 -13.32 15.04 -33.91
C HIS A 34 -13.26 16.30 -33.02
N ALA A 35 -12.09 16.53 -32.40
CA ALA A 35 -11.70 17.84 -31.93
C ALA A 35 -11.35 18.72 -33.14
N LYS A 36 -12.17 19.74 -33.40
CA LYS A 36 -11.84 20.82 -34.34
C LYS A 36 -10.64 21.60 -33.83
N PHE A 37 -9.57 21.61 -34.62
CA PHE A 37 -8.53 22.62 -34.50
C PHE A 37 -9.11 23.97 -34.96
N ALA A 38 -9.20 24.93 -34.05
CA ALA A 38 -9.30 26.35 -34.38
C ALA A 38 -8.10 27.03 -33.76
N LEU A 39 -7.16 27.44 -34.62
CA LEU A 39 -5.91 28.08 -34.24
C LEU A 39 -6.11 29.61 -34.33
N LEU A 40 -6.13 30.22 -33.15
CA LEU A 40 -5.74 31.58 -32.74
C LEU A 40 -6.20 32.79 -33.57
N THR A 41 -6.94 33.68 -32.91
CA THR A 41 -6.65 35.12 -32.97
C THR A 41 -6.64 35.73 -31.58
N SER A 42 -5.53 36.41 -31.30
CA SER A 42 -5.25 37.32 -30.19
C SER A 42 -6.41 38.28 -29.87
N ARG A 43 -6.78 38.36 -28.59
CA ARG A 43 -7.06 39.64 -27.94
C ARG A 43 -6.88 39.52 -26.42
N ASP A 44 -6.01 40.39 -25.94
CA ASP A 44 -5.76 40.74 -24.56
C ASP A 44 -7.04 41.34 -23.96
N ASP A 45 -7.56 40.70 -22.92
CA ASP A 45 -8.42 41.31 -21.90
C ASP A 45 -8.25 40.52 -20.61
N THR A 46 -7.82 41.25 -19.59
CA THR A 46 -7.45 40.74 -18.27
C THR A 46 -8.71 40.39 -17.48
N GLU A 47 -9.08 39.10 -17.41
CA GLU A 47 -9.99 38.59 -16.37
C GLU A 47 -9.27 37.60 -15.45
N HIS A 48 -9.28 37.93 -14.17
CA HIS A 48 -8.68 37.14 -13.10
C HIS A 48 -9.40 35.78 -12.97
N PRO A 49 -8.69 34.64 -12.98
CA PRO A 49 -9.33 33.35 -12.71
C PRO A 49 -9.72 33.26 -11.23
N ALA A 50 -10.95 32.80 -10.98
CA ALA A 50 -11.53 32.62 -9.66
C ALA A 50 -10.76 31.61 -8.79
N GLU A 51 -9.79 32.09 -8.01
CA GLU A 51 -9.03 31.30 -7.02
C GLU A 51 -9.89 30.86 -5.80
N HIS A 52 -11.08 31.44 -5.62
CA HIS A 52 -11.89 31.23 -4.41
C HIS A 52 -12.76 29.96 -4.42
N THR A 53 -13.04 29.37 -5.59
CA THR A 53 -13.95 28.21 -5.70
C THR A 53 -13.27 26.90 -5.27
N ASN A 54 -11.98 26.75 -5.59
CA ASN A 54 -11.19 25.57 -5.22
C ASN A 54 -10.88 25.51 -3.71
N LEU A 55 -10.69 26.67 -3.08
CA LEU A 55 -10.43 26.78 -1.64
C LEU A 55 -11.66 26.41 -0.79
N LYS A 56 -12.86 26.72 -1.27
CA LYS A 56 -14.11 26.39 -0.59
C LYS A 56 -14.43 24.90 -0.68
N ALA A 57 -14.26 24.30 -1.86
CA ALA A 57 -14.43 22.86 -2.06
C ALA A 57 -13.41 22.03 -1.24
N ALA A 58 -12.15 22.45 -1.20
CA ALA A 58 -11.11 21.81 -0.38
C ALA A 58 -11.40 21.90 1.13
N ARG A 59 -11.86 23.06 1.61
CA ARG A 59 -12.28 23.24 3.01
C ARG A 59 -13.53 22.45 3.36
N GLU A 60 -14.53 22.41 2.49
CA GLU A 60 -15.76 21.65 2.70
C GLU A 60 -15.49 20.14 2.73
N LEU A 61 -14.58 19.62 1.88
CA LEU A 61 -14.13 18.22 1.90
C LEU A 61 -13.37 17.87 3.20
N GLN A 62 -12.47 18.75 3.66
CA GLN A 62 -11.77 18.58 4.94
C GLN A 62 -12.75 18.62 6.14
N THR A 63 -13.76 19.48 6.09
CA THR A 63 -14.73 19.65 7.18
C THR A 63 -15.73 18.49 7.27
N THR A 64 -16.17 17.94 6.13
CA THR A 64 -17.01 16.74 6.09
C THR A 64 -16.26 15.48 6.51
N THR A 65 -15.00 15.35 6.10
CA THR A 65 -14.12 14.26 6.56
C THR A 65 -13.92 14.30 8.07
N ASN A 66 -13.70 15.50 8.64
CA ASN A 66 -13.58 15.70 10.08
C ASN A 66 -14.88 15.39 10.85
N LYS A 67 -16.06 15.73 10.32
CA LYS A 67 -17.35 15.40 10.98
C LYS A 67 -17.62 13.89 10.99
N ARG A 68 -17.38 13.19 9.88
CA ARG A 68 -17.52 11.72 9.82
C ARG A 68 -16.55 11.02 10.76
N ALA A 69 -15.29 11.46 10.78
CA ALA A 69 -14.29 10.90 11.68
C ALA A 69 -14.65 11.14 13.16
N LYS A 70 -15.21 12.31 13.50
CA LYS A 70 -15.65 12.63 14.86
C LYS A 70 -16.88 11.82 15.31
N GLN A 71 -17.79 11.48 14.38
CA GLN A 71 -18.92 10.59 14.65
C GLN A 71 -18.50 9.12 14.74
N ALA A 72 -17.57 8.66 13.90
CA ALA A 72 -17.01 7.31 13.97
C ALA A 72 -16.17 7.11 15.25
N ALA A 73 -15.46 8.15 15.70
CA ALA A 73 -14.68 8.11 16.94
C ALA A 73 -15.55 7.98 18.20
N ALA A 74 -16.82 8.39 18.17
CA ALA A 74 -17.71 8.30 19.33
C ALA A 74 -18.17 6.85 19.65
N GLY A 75 -18.01 5.91 18.70
CA GLY A 75 -18.40 4.50 18.88
C GLY A 75 -17.22 3.53 18.97
N TYR A 76 -15.99 3.98 18.70
CA TYR A 76 -14.81 3.13 18.72
C TYR A 76 -14.06 3.30 20.04
N ALA A 77 -13.77 2.19 20.73
CA ALA A 77 -13.02 2.23 21.98
C ALA A 77 -11.56 2.63 21.68
N GLY A 78 -11.07 3.68 22.35
CA GLY A 78 -9.66 4.04 22.26
C GLY A 78 -8.74 2.99 22.91
N GLY A 79 -7.46 2.99 22.54
CA GLY A 79 -6.47 2.01 22.93
C GLY A 79 -5.26 2.02 21.98
N THR A 80 -4.74 0.83 21.68
CA THR A 80 -3.59 0.65 20.80
C THR A 80 -3.93 -0.37 19.73
N CYS A 81 -3.97 0.07 18.48
CA CYS A 81 -4.05 -0.81 17.33
C CYS A 81 -2.65 -1.34 17.00
N SER A 82 -2.62 -2.45 16.28
CA SER A 82 -1.38 -2.99 15.71
C SER A 82 -1.57 -3.30 14.25
N LEU A 83 -0.52 -3.07 13.46
CA LEU A 83 -0.46 -3.54 12.08
C LEU A 83 0.78 -4.40 11.90
N HIS A 84 0.62 -5.49 11.16
CA HIS A 84 1.72 -6.27 10.65
C HIS A 84 1.83 -6.01 9.14
N LEU A 85 2.96 -5.47 8.69
CA LEU A 85 3.20 -5.10 7.30
C LEU A 85 4.30 -5.99 6.72
N TRP A 86 4.00 -6.63 5.59
CA TRP A 86 5.03 -7.24 4.75
C TRP A 86 5.32 -6.29 3.59
N GLU A 87 6.54 -5.76 3.57
CA GLU A 87 7.05 -4.92 2.51
C GLU A 87 7.83 -5.77 1.51
N THR A 88 7.59 -5.56 0.21
CA THR A 88 8.36 -6.17 -0.88
C THR A 88 8.97 -5.08 -1.75
N GLU A 89 10.30 -5.09 -1.88
CA GLU A 89 11.04 -4.32 -2.87
C GLU A 89 11.34 -5.22 -4.07
N VAL A 90 10.85 -4.86 -5.25
CA VAL A 90 11.28 -5.46 -6.52
C VAL A 90 12.35 -4.54 -7.09
N CYS A 91 13.59 -5.00 -7.07
CA CYS A 91 14.70 -4.32 -7.71
C CYS A 91 15.09 -5.03 -9.00
N GLY A 92 15.65 -4.30 -9.94
CA GLY A 92 16.16 -4.85 -11.19
C GLY A 92 17.36 -4.06 -11.71
N TYR A 93 17.76 -4.37 -12.94
CA TYR A 93 18.91 -3.72 -13.60
C TYR A 93 18.69 -2.21 -13.81
N SER A 94 17.43 -1.78 -13.92
CA SER A 94 17.05 -0.37 -13.92
C SER A 94 17.11 0.21 -12.51
N VAL A 95 17.54 1.45 -12.37
CA VAL A 95 17.55 2.22 -11.10
C VAL A 95 16.19 2.32 -10.41
N ASN A 96 15.11 2.05 -11.13
CA ASN A 96 13.75 2.06 -10.60
C ASN A 96 13.47 0.77 -9.84
N THR A 97 13.25 0.91 -8.53
CA THR A 97 12.75 -0.15 -7.67
C THR A 97 11.29 0.10 -7.37
N SER A 98 10.43 -0.91 -7.56
CA SER A 98 9.01 -0.81 -7.19
C SER A 98 8.79 -1.42 -5.82
N ARG A 99 7.99 -0.75 -4.99
CA ARG A 99 7.66 -1.23 -3.66
C ARG A 99 6.20 -1.59 -3.54
N TYR A 100 5.97 -2.68 -2.83
CA TYR A 100 4.65 -3.23 -2.57
C TYR A 100 4.51 -3.51 -1.08
N ALA A 101 3.28 -3.48 -0.60
CA ALA A 101 2.98 -3.90 0.75
C ALA A 101 1.66 -4.65 0.83
N ARG A 102 1.62 -5.61 1.75
CA ARG A 102 0.40 -6.25 2.25
C ARG A 102 0.36 -6.05 3.75
N LEU A 103 -0.82 -5.94 4.33
CA LEU A 103 -0.98 -5.67 5.75
C LEU A 103 -2.06 -6.52 6.39
N GLU A 104 -1.86 -6.80 7.66
CA GLU A 104 -2.90 -7.21 8.61
C GLU A 104 -3.06 -6.07 9.61
N LEU A 105 -4.28 -5.58 9.83
CA LEU A 105 -4.57 -4.54 10.82
C LEU A 105 -5.48 -5.10 11.90
N LYS A 106 -5.10 -4.90 13.16
CA LYS A 106 -5.87 -5.27 14.34
C LYS A 106 -6.35 -4.05 15.09
N ASP A 107 -7.58 -4.12 15.57
CA ASP A 107 -8.14 -3.14 16.50
C ASP A 107 -7.48 -3.21 17.89
N ASN A 108 -7.93 -2.36 18.81
CA ASN A 108 -7.44 -2.34 20.19
C ASN A 108 -7.87 -3.57 21.01
N GLY A 109 -8.89 -4.30 20.57
CA GLY A 109 -9.32 -5.58 21.14
C GLY A 109 -8.54 -6.79 20.59
N GLY A 110 -7.67 -6.57 19.59
CA GLY A 110 -6.90 -7.61 18.91
C GLY A 110 -7.64 -8.30 17.76
N ALA A 111 -8.85 -7.88 17.41
CA ALA A 111 -9.59 -8.42 16.27
C ALA A 111 -9.01 -7.91 14.95
N ILE A 112 -8.88 -8.79 13.96
CA ILE A 112 -8.40 -8.43 12.63
C ILE A 112 -9.51 -7.66 11.90
N ILE A 113 -9.23 -6.42 11.54
CA ILE A 113 -10.17 -5.52 10.84
C ILE A 113 -9.75 -5.22 9.40
N VAL A 114 -8.52 -5.60 9.01
CA VAL A 114 -8.07 -5.65 7.61
C VAL A 114 -7.22 -6.89 7.41
N HIS A 115 -7.57 -7.67 6.38
CA HIS A 115 -6.82 -8.87 6.00
C HIS A 115 -5.79 -8.56 4.91
N PRO A 116 -4.70 -9.35 4.82
CA PRO A 116 -3.73 -9.18 3.76
C PRO A 116 -4.30 -9.59 2.40
N GLU A 117 -4.09 -8.78 1.38
CA GLU A 117 -4.49 -9.09 0.01
C GLU A 117 -3.46 -10.00 -0.66
N HIS A 118 -3.54 -11.31 -0.39
CA HIS A 118 -2.55 -12.31 -0.79
C HIS A 118 -2.44 -12.58 -2.30
N GLY A 119 -3.41 -12.15 -3.12
CA GLY A 119 -3.42 -12.42 -4.57
C GLY A 119 -2.84 -11.29 -5.45
N LEU A 120 -2.72 -10.07 -4.93
CA LEU A 120 -2.33 -8.93 -5.76
C LEU A 120 -0.84 -8.92 -6.09
N ASN A 121 -0.52 -8.54 -7.33
CA ASN A 121 0.84 -8.41 -7.85
C ASN A 121 1.69 -9.68 -7.60
N GLY A 122 1.09 -10.87 -7.76
CA GLY A 122 1.76 -12.14 -7.49
C GLY A 122 2.09 -12.34 -6.01
N GLY A 123 1.23 -11.85 -5.11
CA GLY A 123 1.36 -11.98 -3.65
C GLY A 123 2.20 -10.91 -2.96
N LYS A 124 2.63 -9.88 -3.69
CA LYS A 124 3.40 -8.73 -3.17
C LYS A 124 2.52 -7.71 -2.46
N GLY A 125 1.21 -7.71 -2.75
CA GLY A 125 0.25 -6.75 -2.20
C GLY A 125 0.11 -5.50 -3.07
N ILE A 126 -0.27 -4.38 -2.49
CA ILE A 126 -0.55 -3.11 -3.16
C ILE A 126 0.75 -2.36 -3.42
N ASN A 127 0.89 -1.75 -4.61
CA ASN A 127 2.02 -0.87 -4.90
C ASN A 127 1.95 0.38 -4.02
N ILE A 128 3.03 0.63 -3.26
CA ILE A 128 3.16 1.75 -2.32
C ILE A 128 4.13 2.82 -2.84
N ASP A 129 4.51 2.79 -4.11
CA ASP A 129 5.19 3.93 -4.75
C ASP A 129 4.24 5.14 -4.89
N ARG A 130 2.96 4.94 -4.58
CA ARG A 130 1.92 5.95 -4.37
C ARG A 130 1.25 5.71 -3.02
N THR A 131 0.59 6.75 -2.49
CA THR A 131 -0.18 6.62 -1.26
C THR A 131 -1.29 5.58 -1.41
N TRP A 132 -1.34 4.63 -0.48
CA TRP A 132 -2.38 3.63 -0.33
C TRP A 132 -3.31 4.03 0.82
N GLU A 133 -4.60 4.20 0.50
CA GLU A 133 -5.66 4.35 1.50
C GLU A 133 -6.17 2.97 1.94
N VAL A 134 -5.93 2.63 3.20
CA VAL A 134 -6.39 1.38 3.80
C VAL A 134 -7.82 1.55 4.28
N LYS A 135 -8.74 0.82 3.66
CA LYS A 135 -10.14 0.77 4.09
C LYS A 135 -10.26 -0.15 5.30
N SER A 136 -10.72 0.40 6.42
CA SER A 136 -10.91 -0.35 7.67
C SER A 136 -12.15 0.14 8.43
N GLN A 137 -12.45 -0.50 9.55
CA GLN A 137 -13.52 -0.11 10.47
C GLN A 137 -13.08 1.00 11.45
N LEU A 138 -11.83 1.46 11.36
CA LEU A 138 -11.31 2.52 12.22
C LEU A 138 -11.97 3.88 11.92
N PRO A 139 -12.07 4.78 12.91
CA PRO A 139 -12.66 6.11 12.74
C PRO A 139 -11.98 7.02 11.70
N TYR A 140 -10.67 6.86 11.50
CA TYR A 140 -9.89 7.65 10.55
C TYR A 140 -9.37 6.77 9.42
N VAL A 141 -9.16 7.37 8.25
CA VAL A 141 -8.49 6.67 7.15
C VAL A 141 -7.02 6.45 7.52
N PHE A 142 -6.56 5.22 7.34
CA PHE A 142 -5.17 4.85 7.54
C PHE A 142 -4.44 4.93 6.19
N LEU A 143 -3.38 5.72 6.10
CA LEU A 143 -2.61 5.94 4.87
C LEU A 143 -1.22 5.32 4.98
N ILE A 144 -0.78 4.67 3.92
CA ILE A 144 0.56 4.10 3.77
C ILE A 144 1.23 4.69 2.53
N ASP A 145 2.45 5.18 2.67
CA ASP A 145 3.24 5.69 1.54
C ASP A 145 4.66 5.13 1.58
N GLY A 146 5.13 4.53 0.49
CA GLY A 146 6.49 4.01 0.38
C GLY A 146 7.55 5.10 0.22
N ASN A 147 7.19 6.33 -0.11
CA ASN A 147 8.15 7.40 -0.44
C ASN A 147 8.57 8.22 0.79
N GLY A 148 8.58 7.62 1.98
CA GLY A 148 9.06 8.28 3.19
C GLY A 148 10.56 8.58 3.14
N LYS A 149 11.00 9.45 4.07
CA LYS A 149 12.41 9.83 4.21
C LYS A 149 13.30 8.58 4.34
N ASP A 150 14.45 8.59 3.67
CA ASP A 150 15.42 7.48 3.66
C ASP A 150 14.82 6.14 3.19
N ASN A 151 13.82 6.20 2.29
CA ASN A 151 13.06 5.05 1.79
C ASN A 151 12.31 4.27 2.88
N ASN A 152 11.92 4.92 3.97
CA ASN A 152 11.03 4.32 4.96
C ASN A 152 9.58 4.35 4.48
N VAL A 153 8.78 3.39 4.96
CA VAL A 153 7.33 3.46 4.80
C VAL A 153 6.82 4.53 5.76
N GLN A 154 5.99 5.44 5.27
CA GLN A 154 5.31 6.47 6.05
C GLN A 154 3.88 6.02 6.35
N PHE A 155 3.45 6.28 7.59
CA PHE A 155 2.12 5.95 8.07
C PHE A 155 1.41 7.21 8.56
N ARG A 156 0.11 7.31 8.28
CA ARG A 156 -0.73 8.39 8.79
C ARG A 156 -2.07 7.83 9.26
N TYR A 157 -2.50 8.27 10.43
CA TYR A 157 -3.79 7.92 10.99
C TYR A 157 -4.32 9.05 11.88
N GLY A 158 -5.36 9.74 11.43
CA GLY A 158 -5.86 10.93 12.11
C GLY A 158 -4.77 11.99 12.28
N ALA A 159 -4.45 12.34 13.53
CA ALA A 159 -3.38 13.29 13.88
C ALA A 159 -1.99 12.63 13.99
N HIS A 160 -1.90 11.30 13.93
CA HIS A 160 -0.65 10.57 14.09
C HIS A 160 0.07 10.40 12.77
N PHE A 161 1.38 10.60 12.80
CA PHE A 161 2.29 10.45 11.68
C PHE A 161 3.58 9.80 12.19
N TRP A 162 4.02 8.73 11.53
CA TRP A 162 5.28 8.07 11.86
C TRP A 162 5.84 7.35 10.64
N MET A 163 7.06 6.82 10.79
CA MET A 163 7.74 6.06 9.75
C MET A 163 8.04 4.65 10.24
N SER A 164 8.35 3.76 9.30
CA SER A 164 8.70 2.37 9.62
C SER A 164 9.87 2.26 10.58
N ASN A 165 10.78 3.24 10.63
CA ASN A 165 11.93 3.26 11.54
C ASN A 165 11.67 4.06 12.83
N THR A 166 10.44 4.50 13.09
CA THR A 166 10.11 5.18 14.34
C THR A 166 10.20 4.20 15.50
N GLU A 167 11.18 4.41 16.38
CA GLU A 167 11.41 3.57 17.55
C GLU A 167 10.44 3.88 18.70
N ARG A 168 10.27 2.90 19.59
CA ARG A 168 9.43 3.05 20.77
C ARG A 168 10.04 4.07 21.73
N ASN A 169 9.34 5.18 21.94
CA ASN A 169 9.70 6.16 22.96
C ASN A 169 9.19 5.72 24.34
N LYS A 170 10.12 5.45 25.27
CA LYS A 170 9.78 5.02 26.65
C LYS A 170 9.19 6.15 27.50
N GLU A 171 9.52 7.40 27.20
CA GLU A 171 8.99 8.57 27.88
C GLU A 171 7.57 8.92 27.41
N HIS A 172 7.21 8.48 26.21
CA HIS A 172 5.91 8.74 25.58
C HIS A 172 5.29 7.44 25.04
N PRO A 173 4.83 6.53 25.92
CA PRO A 173 4.37 5.18 25.54
C PRO A 173 3.14 5.16 24.63
N GLY A 174 2.41 6.29 24.51
CA GLY A 174 1.29 6.46 23.59
C GLY A 174 1.68 6.89 22.18
N ASN A 175 2.97 7.15 21.92
CA ASN A 175 3.42 7.52 20.58
C ASN A 175 3.47 6.28 19.68
N PRO A 176 3.12 6.43 18.39
CA PRO A 176 3.24 5.34 17.43
C PRO A 176 4.71 4.93 17.23
N TYR A 177 4.94 3.64 17.01
CA TYR A 177 6.26 3.07 16.76
C TYR A 177 6.18 1.80 15.93
N CYS A 178 7.33 1.34 15.44
CA CYS A 178 7.48 0.11 14.67
C CYS A 178 8.67 -0.70 15.15
N ASN A 179 8.51 -2.02 15.17
CA ASN A 179 9.58 -2.99 15.28
C ASN A 179 9.89 -3.52 13.88
N GLN A 180 11.10 -3.25 13.38
CA GLN A 180 11.49 -3.68 12.03
C GLN A 180 12.22 -5.02 12.07
N GLY A 181 11.81 -5.92 11.17
CA GLY A 181 12.64 -7.04 10.75
C GLY A 181 13.73 -6.62 9.77
N GLY A 182 14.64 -7.55 9.49
CA GLY A 182 15.63 -7.40 8.43
C GLY A 182 15.02 -7.57 7.03
N TRP A 183 15.75 -7.11 6.02
CA TRP A 183 15.49 -7.46 4.63
C TRP A 183 15.97 -8.88 4.32
N ASP A 184 15.22 -9.59 3.50
CA ASP A 184 15.55 -10.91 2.97
C ASP A 184 15.35 -10.95 1.44
N PRO A 185 16.41 -11.10 0.62
CA PRO A 185 17.81 -11.17 1.04
C PRO A 185 18.30 -9.84 1.63
N ARG A 186 19.23 -9.95 2.59
CA ARG A 186 19.80 -8.80 3.30
C ARG A 186 20.53 -7.85 2.36
N GLU A 187 21.31 -8.39 1.42
CA GLU A 187 22.12 -7.59 0.52
C GLU A 187 21.29 -7.08 -0.67
N ARG A 188 21.39 -5.77 -0.93
CA ARG A 188 20.74 -5.14 -2.10
C ARG A 188 21.63 -5.22 -3.34
N GLY A 189 22.91 -4.89 -3.18
CA GLY A 189 23.81 -4.55 -4.30
C GLY A 189 23.98 -5.65 -5.34
N TRP A 190 24.44 -6.83 -4.93
CA TRP A 190 24.71 -7.93 -5.86
C TRP A 190 23.42 -8.48 -6.49
N TYR A 191 22.39 -8.71 -5.67
CA TYR A 191 21.14 -9.31 -6.10
C TYR A 191 20.36 -8.44 -7.10
N CYS A 192 20.31 -7.13 -6.89
CA CYS A 192 19.61 -6.23 -7.81
C CYS A 192 20.36 -6.01 -9.14
N LYS A 193 21.67 -6.28 -9.20
CA LYS A 193 22.48 -6.14 -10.41
C LYS A 193 22.43 -7.37 -11.34
N LEU A 194 22.12 -8.55 -10.82
CA LEU A 194 22.10 -9.78 -11.61
C LEU A 194 20.77 -10.07 -12.31
N GLY A 195 19.71 -9.36 -11.95
CA GLY A 195 18.37 -9.58 -12.50
C GLY A 195 17.30 -8.93 -11.64
N SER A 196 16.03 -9.23 -11.96
CA SER A 196 14.93 -8.84 -11.08
C SER A 196 14.97 -9.70 -9.82
N THR A 197 15.21 -9.07 -8.67
CA THR A 197 15.19 -9.73 -7.37
C THR A 197 14.13 -9.11 -6.49
N GLU A 198 13.36 -9.97 -5.82
CA GLU A 198 12.48 -9.59 -4.73
C GLU A 198 13.22 -9.61 -3.40
N ARG A 199 13.06 -8.53 -2.63
CA ARG A 199 13.49 -8.46 -1.24
C ARG A 199 12.27 -8.21 -0.37
N ARG A 200 12.18 -8.91 0.75
CA ARG A 200 11.04 -8.82 1.66
C ARG A 200 11.50 -8.38 3.03
N LYS A 201 10.68 -7.58 3.70
CA LYS A 201 10.88 -7.16 5.08
C LYS A 201 9.54 -7.19 5.79
N GLN A 202 9.55 -7.59 7.05
CA GLN A 202 8.37 -7.60 7.90
C GLN A 202 8.53 -6.52 8.97
N MET A 203 7.43 -5.91 9.38
CA MET A 203 7.44 -4.99 10.51
C MET A 203 6.10 -5.04 11.24
N ASP A 204 6.18 -4.85 12.55
CA ASP A 204 5.03 -4.72 13.44
C ASP A 204 4.99 -3.29 13.95
N CYS A 205 3.93 -2.54 13.63
CA CYS A 205 3.75 -1.19 14.15
C CYS A 205 2.55 -1.11 15.09
N TYR A 206 2.65 -0.19 16.04
CA TYR A 206 1.66 0.05 17.07
C TYR A 206 1.34 1.53 17.09
N PHE A 207 0.06 1.86 17.20
CA PHE A 207 -0.38 3.25 17.16
C PHE A 207 -1.67 3.44 17.95
N PRO A 208 -1.90 4.64 18.50
CA PRO A 208 -3.15 4.97 19.14
C PRO A 208 -4.29 5.00 18.11
N CYS A 209 -5.34 4.26 18.43
CA CYS A 209 -6.65 4.23 17.80
C CYS A 209 -7.65 4.08 18.94
#